data_AF-A0AAW4BJF5-F1
#
_entry.id   AF-A0AAW4BJF5-F1
#
_cell.length_a   1.000
_cell.length_b   1.000
_cell.length_c   1.000
_cell.angle_alpha   90.00
_cell.angle_beta   90.00
_cell.angle_gamma   90.00
#
_symmetry.space_group_name_H-M   'P 1'
#
loop_
_entity.id
_entity.type
_entity.pdbx_description
1 polymer ?
#
loop_
_entity_poly.entity_id
_entity_poly.type
_entity_poly.pdbx_seq_one_letter_code
_entity_poly.pdbx_strand_id
1 'polypeptide(L)'
;TNKIADSSSIEERLSQLRGWSYSPILIDEVLSVVAGLNDEVILTISDINDDNSKHFFTRGLIQDKTSYQVTQTIDLFGRQWELNLIATNKFIESLPLDAYNQTYQEILTATLLLMLTVFIIQMMRSRRAQFAKHKIEIAQAREA
;
A
#
# COMPACT_ATOMS: atom_id res chain seq x y z
N THR A 1 30.91 -2.29 -41.46
CA THR A 1 30.89 -1.63 -40.13
C THR A 1 30.39 -0.22 -40.31
N ASN A 2 29.06 -0.05 -40.32
CA ASN A 2 28.41 1.20 -40.71
C ASN A 2 28.27 2.09 -39.47
N LYS A 3 29.11 3.13 -39.40
CA LYS A 3 29.11 4.13 -38.33
C LYS A 3 28.04 5.16 -38.74
N ILE A 4 26.86 5.07 -38.15
CA ILE A 4 25.80 6.08 -38.36
C ILE A 4 26.37 7.42 -37.87
N ALA A 5 26.39 8.39 -38.77
CA ALA A 5 27.05 9.68 -38.60
C ALA A 5 26.35 10.53 -37.54
N ASP A 6 27.06 10.83 -36.47
CA ASP A 6 26.69 11.83 -35.46
C ASP A 6 27.78 12.89 -35.39
N SER A 7 27.97 13.64 -36.49
CA SER A 7 29.03 14.65 -36.58
C SER A 7 28.69 15.83 -37.49
N SER A 8 27.41 16.24 -37.59
CA SER A 8 27.08 17.55 -38.15
C SER A 8 27.10 18.58 -37.01
N SER A 9 27.84 19.68 -37.20
CA SER A 9 27.88 20.75 -36.19
C SER A 9 26.48 21.37 -36.04
N ILE A 10 26.21 22.01 -34.89
CA ILE A 10 24.92 22.69 -34.66
C ILE A 10 24.61 23.68 -35.80
N GLU A 11 25.64 24.38 -36.28
CA GLU A 11 25.54 25.35 -37.38
C GLU A 11 25.15 24.67 -38.71
N GLU A 12 25.74 23.51 -39.01
CA GLU A 12 25.41 22.75 -40.21
C GLU A 12 23.96 22.24 -40.18
N ARG A 13 23.51 21.74 -39.03
CA ARG A 13 22.12 21.30 -38.80
C ARG A 13 21.13 22.45 -38.98
N LEU A 14 21.46 23.64 -38.48
CA LEU A 14 20.62 24.83 -38.63
C LEU A 14 20.59 25.32 -40.09
N SER A 15 21.71 25.25 -40.81
CA SER A 15 21.78 25.65 -42.23
C SER A 15 20.95 24.76 -43.16
N GLN A 16 20.81 23.47 -42.80
CA GLN A 16 20.04 22.48 -43.54
C GLN A 16 18.58 22.40 -43.09
N LEU A 17 18.19 23.10 -42.02
CA LEU A 17 16.82 23.11 -41.51
C LEU A 17 15.87 23.68 -42.58
N ARG A 18 14.82 22.91 -42.92
CA ARG A 18 13.78 23.33 -43.88
C ARG A 18 12.45 23.66 -43.22
N GLY A 19 12.22 23.21 -41.99
CA GLY A 19 11.00 23.49 -41.24
C GLY A 19 10.89 22.62 -39.99
N TRP A 20 9.83 22.87 -39.20
CA TRP A 20 9.51 22.09 -37.99
C TRP A 20 8.25 21.27 -38.21
N SER A 21 8.32 19.99 -37.87
CA SER A 21 7.13 19.20 -37.59
C SER A 21 6.85 19.31 -36.09
N TYR A 22 5.65 19.70 -35.73
CA TYR A 22 5.21 19.79 -34.34
C TYR A 22 3.81 19.19 -34.21
N SER A 23 3.54 18.59 -33.06
CA SER A 23 2.23 18.05 -32.72
C SER A 23 1.78 18.69 -31.41
N PRO A 24 0.72 19.51 -31.40
CA PRO A 24 0.15 19.99 -30.15
C PRO A 24 -0.44 18.79 -29.40
N ILE A 25 -0.11 18.67 -28.11
CA ILE A 25 -0.60 17.60 -27.24
C ILE A 25 -1.51 18.23 -26.20
N LEU A 26 -2.78 17.81 -26.17
CA LEU A 26 -3.70 18.11 -25.09
C LEU A 26 -3.44 17.13 -23.95
N ILE A 27 -2.77 17.62 -22.91
CA ILE A 27 -2.31 16.80 -21.79
C ILE A 27 -3.49 16.12 -21.09
N ASP A 28 -4.58 16.84 -20.88
CA ASP A 28 -5.78 16.27 -20.25
C ASP A 28 -6.34 15.10 -21.05
N GLU A 29 -6.34 15.18 -22.38
CA GLU A 29 -6.84 14.12 -23.24
C GLU A 29 -5.92 12.89 -23.22
N VAL A 30 -4.61 13.09 -23.42
CA VAL A 30 -3.64 11.99 -23.44
C VAL A 30 -3.53 11.29 -22.09
N LEU A 31 -3.52 12.07 -20.99
CA LEU A 31 -3.39 11.52 -19.65
C LEU A 31 -4.72 10.99 -19.07
N SER A 32 -5.88 11.46 -19.56
CA SER A 32 -7.17 10.86 -19.18
C SER A 32 -7.28 9.40 -19.62
N VAL A 33 -6.63 9.05 -20.73
CA VAL A 33 -6.60 7.70 -21.33
C VAL A 33 -5.62 6.76 -20.62
N VAL A 34 -4.81 7.25 -19.67
CA VAL A 34 -3.96 6.41 -18.81
C VAL A 34 -4.89 5.56 -17.91
N ALA A 35 -5.30 4.43 -18.47
CA ALA A 35 -6.17 3.45 -17.86
C ALA A 35 -5.43 2.79 -16.70
N GLY A 36 -5.95 2.98 -15.48
CA GLY A 36 -5.46 2.23 -14.31
C GLY A 36 -5.29 3.05 -13.03
N LEU A 37 -5.38 4.39 -13.09
CA LEU A 37 -5.44 5.20 -11.87
C LEU A 37 -6.90 5.25 -11.40
N ASN A 38 -7.18 4.50 -10.33
CA ASN A 38 -8.46 4.58 -9.61
C ASN A 38 -8.65 6.00 -9.03
N ASP A 39 -9.89 6.44 -8.87
CA ASP A 39 -10.22 7.76 -8.31
C ASP A 39 -9.82 7.92 -6.81
N GLU A 40 -9.25 6.88 -6.24
CA GLU A 40 -8.79 6.80 -4.85
C GLU A 40 -7.33 7.25 -4.68
N VAL A 41 -6.63 7.58 -5.77
CA VAL A 41 -5.31 8.19 -5.72
C VAL A 41 -5.32 9.54 -6.44
N ILE A 42 -4.51 10.47 -5.93
CA ILE A 42 -4.35 11.79 -6.52
C ILE A 42 -3.02 11.80 -7.26
N LEU A 43 -3.05 11.96 -8.58
CA LEU A 43 -1.85 12.17 -9.38
C LEU A 43 -1.72 13.64 -9.72
N THR A 44 -0.54 14.21 -9.46
CA THR A 44 -0.16 15.56 -9.88
C THR A 44 1.10 15.50 -10.72
N ILE A 45 1.20 16.34 -11.74
CA ILE A 45 2.38 16.45 -12.60
C ILE A 45 2.80 17.91 -12.71
N SER A 46 4.09 18.15 -12.49
CA SER A 46 4.71 19.47 -12.58
C SER A 46 5.97 19.42 -13.43
N ASP A 47 6.21 20.49 -14.18
CA ASP A 47 7.48 20.68 -14.90
C ASP A 47 8.47 21.40 -13.98
N ILE A 48 9.63 20.79 -13.76
CA ILE A 48 10.66 21.26 -12.81
C ILE A 48 11.91 21.82 -13.51
N ASN A 49 11.86 22.02 -14.84
CA ASN A 49 13.04 22.44 -15.59
C ASN A 49 13.40 23.92 -15.40
N ASP A 50 12.44 24.74 -14.97
CA ASP A 50 12.64 26.15 -14.63
C ASP A 50 12.76 26.29 -13.09
N ASP A 51 13.36 27.38 -12.59
CA ASP A 51 13.44 27.69 -11.14
C ASP A 51 12.08 27.66 -10.41
N ASN A 52 10.99 27.83 -11.18
CA ASN A 52 9.64 27.69 -10.68
C ASN A 52 9.00 26.42 -11.24
N SER A 53 8.74 25.45 -10.36
CA SER A 53 7.94 24.27 -10.68
C SER A 53 6.55 24.71 -11.18
N LYS A 54 6.19 24.28 -12.39
CA LYS A 54 4.91 24.59 -13.03
C LYS A 54 4.01 23.37 -13.02
N HIS A 55 3.04 23.36 -12.12
CA HIS A 55 1.99 22.36 -12.09
C HIS A 55 1.05 22.52 -13.30
N PHE A 56 0.78 21.44 -14.01
CA PHE A 56 -0.07 21.47 -15.21
C PHE A 56 -1.12 20.36 -15.29
N PHE A 57 -1.10 19.35 -14.41
CA PHE A 57 -2.07 18.26 -14.44
C PHE A 57 -2.40 17.74 -13.05
N THR A 58 -3.69 17.55 -12.75
CA THR A 58 -4.17 16.85 -11.57
C THR A 58 -5.26 15.86 -11.96
N ARG A 59 -5.18 14.63 -11.45
CA ARG A 59 -6.25 13.63 -11.49
C ARG A 59 -6.57 13.16 -10.08
N GLY A 60 -7.85 12.94 -9.81
CA GLY A 60 -8.36 12.53 -8.49
C GLY A 60 -8.94 13.70 -7.70
N LEU A 61 -9.67 13.37 -6.63
CA LEU A 61 -10.28 14.36 -5.75
C LEU A 61 -9.26 14.78 -4.68
N ILE A 62 -8.99 16.08 -4.55
CA ILE A 62 -8.01 16.65 -3.60
C ILE A 62 -8.46 16.51 -2.12
N GLN A 63 -9.65 15.96 -1.89
CA GLN A 63 -10.17 15.70 -0.55
C GLN A 63 -9.51 14.44 0.03
N ASP A 64 -9.42 14.38 1.37
CA ASP A 64 -8.94 13.20 2.09
C ASP A 64 -7.54 12.71 1.70
N LYS A 65 -6.67 13.64 1.29
CA LYS A 65 -5.26 13.36 1.03
C LYS A 65 -4.55 12.91 2.30
N THR A 66 -3.70 11.91 2.17
CA THR A 66 -2.86 11.44 3.27
C THR A 66 -1.45 12.04 3.16
N SER A 67 -0.60 11.78 4.16
CA SER A 67 0.83 12.07 4.07
C SER A 67 1.61 11.06 3.22
N TYR A 68 0.99 9.96 2.80
CA TYR A 68 1.62 8.94 1.98
C TYR A 68 1.63 9.40 0.53
N GLN A 69 2.82 9.81 0.08
CA GLN A 69 3.05 10.26 -1.28
C GLN A 69 4.31 9.62 -1.85
N VAL A 70 4.31 9.40 -3.15
CA VAL A 70 5.47 8.93 -3.91
C VAL A 70 5.73 9.92 -5.03
N THR A 71 6.97 10.40 -5.08
CA THR A 71 7.43 11.32 -6.11
C THR A 71 8.40 10.60 -7.04
N GLN A 72 8.19 10.76 -8.35
CA GLN A 72 9.07 10.25 -9.39
C GLN A 72 9.37 11.34 -10.42
N THR A 73 10.64 11.49 -10.79
CA THR A 73 11.06 12.40 -11.86
C THR A 73 11.27 11.62 -13.15
N ILE A 74 10.81 12.17 -14.28
CA ILE A 74 11.03 11.62 -15.62
C ILE A 74 11.59 12.69 -16.55
N ASP A 75 12.46 12.27 -17.47
CA ASP A 75 12.95 13.12 -18.55
C ASP A 75 12.12 12.87 -19.82
N LEU A 76 11.43 13.89 -20.31
CA LEU A 76 10.56 13.80 -21.47
C LEU A 76 10.83 14.95 -22.44
N PHE A 77 11.26 14.62 -23.66
CA PHE A 77 11.56 15.57 -24.75
C PHE A 77 12.45 16.77 -24.32
N GLY A 78 13.45 16.51 -23.47
CA GLY A 78 14.38 17.55 -23.00
C GLY A 78 13.83 18.44 -21.89
N ARG A 79 12.70 18.05 -21.27
CA ARG A 79 12.16 18.63 -20.03
C ARG A 79 12.15 17.59 -18.93
N GLN A 80 12.25 18.08 -17.69
CA GLN A 80 12.15 17.23 -16.49
C GLN A 80 10.79 17.44 -15.85
N TRP A 81 10.05 16.35 -15.67
CA TRP A 81 8.74 16.36 -15.05
C TRP A 81 8.77 15.60 -13.73
N GLU A 82 8.12 16.15 -12.72
CA GLU A 82 7.90 15.53 -11.43
C GLU A 82 6.46 15.02 -11.37
N LEU A 83 6.31 13.72 -11.15
CA LEU A 83 5.06 13.03 -10.93
C LEU A 83 4.93 12.79 -9.44
N ASN A 84 3.90 13.34 -8.82
CA ASN A 84 3.60 13.09 -7.41
C ASN A 84 2.26 12.38 -7.30
N LEU A 85 2.31 11.16 -6.75
CA LEU A 85 1.15 10.31 -6.49
C LEU A 85 0.87 10.28 -4.98
N ILE A 86 -0.31 10.74 -4.59
CA ILE A 86 -0.74 10.85 -3.20
C ILE A 86 -1.88 9.85 -2.97
N ALA A 87 -1.75 9.04 -1.92
CA ALA A 87 -2.82 8.15 -1.49
C ALA A 87 -3.93 8.92 -0.79
N THR A 88 -5.18 8.60 -1.07
CA THR A 88 -6.32 9.06 -0.26
C THR A 88 -6.58 8.10 0.91
N ASN A 89 -7.32 8.55 1.92
CA ASN A 89 -7.76 7.67 3.01
C ASN A 89 -8.55 6.45 2.48
N LYS A 90 -9.40 6.67 1.47
CA LYS A 90 -10.18 5.61 0.83
C LYS A 90 -9.29 4.54 0.18
N PHE A 91 -8.20 4.94 -0.45
CA PHE A 91 -7.22 3.99 -0.99
C PHE A 91 -6.59 3.17 0.14
N ILE A 92 -6.15 3.79 1.24
CA ILE A 92 -5.54 3.08 2.37
C ILE A 92 -6.53 2.10 3.01
N GLU A 93 -7.80 2.47 3.16
CA GLU A 93 -8.85 1.59 3.68
C GLU A 93 -9.19 0.45 2.71
N SER A 94 -9.08 0.69 1.40
CA SER A 94 -9.29 -0.34 0.37
C SER A 94 -8.15 -1.36 0.31
N LEU A 95 -6.95 -1.00 0.81
CA LEU A 95 -5.85 -1.96 0.87
C LEU A 95 -6.28 -3.10 1.80
N PRO A 96 -6.10 -4.36 1.40
CA PRO A 96 -6.33 -5.51 2.26
C PRO A 96 -5.24 -5.58 3.34
N LEU A 97 -5.26 -4.62 4.27
CA LEU A 97 -4.45 -4.63 5.50
C LEU A 97 -5.00 -5.64 6.52
N ASP A 98 -6.18 -6.21 6.24
CA ASP A 98 -6.85 -7.24 7.02
C ASP A 98 -6.35 -8.65 6.72
N ALA A 99 -5.13 -8.95 7.14
CA ALA A 99 -4.73 -10.33 7.40
C ALA A 99 -4.06 -10.54 8.75
N TYR A 100 -3.55 -9.48 9.41
CA TYR A 100 -2.85 -9.67 10.68
C TYR A 100 -3.80 -9.71 11.88
N ASN A 101 -4.77 -8.79 11.96
CA ASN A 101 -5.64 -8.68 13.14
C ASN A 101 -6.68 -9.81 13.22
N GLN A 102 -7.21 -10.26 12.08
CA GLN A 102 -8.22 -11.30 12.06
C GLN A 102 -7.63 -12.67 12.46
N THR A 103 -6.48 -13.04 11.89
CA THR A 103 -5.75 -14.25 12.28
C THR A 103 -5.28 -14.20 13.74
N TYR A 104 -4.88 -13.03 14.24
CA TYR A 104 -4.51 -12.87 15.64
C TYR A 104 -5.68 -13.15 16.60
N GLN A 105 -6.88 -12.63 16.31
CA GLN A 105 -8.07 -12.85 17.14
C GLN A 105 -8.51 -14.32 17.12
N GLU A 106 -8.42 -15.00 15.97
CA GLU A 106 -8.73 -16.42 15.85
C GLU A 106 -7.79 -17.29 16.70
N ILE A 107 -6.48 -17.04 16.61
CA ILE A 107 -5.47 -17.76 17.41
C ILE A 107 -5.65 -17.50 18.90
N LEU A 108 -5.93 -16.26 19.29
CA LEU A 108 -6.13 -15.88 20.68
C LEU A 108 -7.39 -16.55 21.25
N THR A 109 -8.48 -16.56 20.49
CA THR A 109 -9.75 -17.22 20.88
C THR A 109 -9.58 -18.73 20.98
N ALA A 110 -8.92 -19.37 20.01
CA ALA A 110 -8.64 -20.80 20.03
C ALA A 110 -7.77 -21.19 21.24
N THR A 111 -6.74 -20.40 21.53
CA THR A 111 -5.84 -20.62 22.68
C THR A 111 -6.58 -20.45 24.01
N LEU A 112 -7.44 -19.44 24.11
CA LEU A 112 -8.26 -19.20 25.30
C LEU A 112 -9.25 -20.35 25.54
N LEU A 113 -9.91 -20.84 24.49
CA LEU A 113 -10.81 -22.00 24.55
C LEU A 113 -10.05 -23.28 24.95
N LEU A 114 -8.85 -23.48 24.43
CA LEU A 114 -8.00 -24.61 24.80
C LEU A 114 -7.62 -24.55 26.29
N MET A 115 -7.16 -23.39 26.78
CA MET A 115 -6.84 -23.19 28.20
C MET A 115 -8.06 -23.45 29.09
N LEU A 116 -9.23 -22.94 28.73
CA LEU A 116 -10.46 -23.15 29.48
C LEU A 116 -10.83 -24.64 29.55
N THR A 117 -10.70 -25.35 28.43
CA THR A 117 -10.98 -26.79 28.35
C THR A 117 -10.04 -27.58 29.27
N VAL A 118 -8.74 -27.29 29.21
CA VAL A 118 -7.73 -27.91 30.09
C VAL A 118 -8.02 -27.60 31.56
N PHE A 119 -8.39 -26.36 31.88
CA PHE A 119 -8.75 -25.94 33.24
C PHE A 119 -9.96 -26.70 33.79
N ILE A 120 -11.02 -26.85 32.99
CA ILE A 120 -12.22 -27.62 33.37
C ILE A 120 -11.83 -29.08 33.65
N ILE A 121 -11.02 -29.70 32.80
CA ILE A 121 -10.56 -31.08 32.98
C ILE A 121 -9.73 -31.24 34.27
N GLN A 122 -8.79 -30.32 34.53
CA GLN A 122 -8.01 -30.31 35.78
C GLN A 122 -8.91 -30.15 37.00
N MET A 123 -9.87 -29.23 36.95
CA MET A 123 -10.81 -28.98 38.04
C MET A 123 -11.69 -30.21 38.32
N MET A 124 -12.17 -30.90 37.28
CA MET A 124 -12.93 -32.14 37.43
C MET A 124 -12.09 -33.27 38.04
N ARG A 125 -10.83 -33.42 37.62
CA ARG A 125 -9.89 -34.39 38.21
C ARG A 125 -9.61 -34.07 39.67
N SER A 126 -9.34 -32.81 39.99
CA SER A 126 -9.08 -32.34 41.35
C SER A 126 -10.29 -32.58 42.27
N ARG A 127 -11.51 -32.26 41.81
CA ARG A 127 -12.75 -32.55 42.55
C ARG A 127 -12.93 -34.04 42.80
N ARG A 128 -12.70 -34.91 41.81
CA ARG A 128 -12.78 -36.37 42.00
C ARG A 128 -11.75 -36.88 43.01
N ALA A 129 -10.54 -36.33 43.01
CA ALA A 129 -9.52 -36.67 44.01
C ALA A 129 -9.93 -36.23 45.43
N GLN A 130 -10.56 -35.07 45.58
CA GLN A 130 -11.08 -34.60 46.87
C GLN A 130 -12.26 -35.47 47.37
N PHE A 131 -13.20 -35.83 46.49
CA PHE A 131 -14.29 -36.74 46.84
C PHE A 131 -13.81 -38.14 47.23
N ALA A 132 -12.75 -38.66 46.61
CA ALA A 132 -12.17 -39.94 46.98
C ALA A 132 -11.55 -39.91 48.39
N LYS A 133 -10.84 -38.82 48.74
CA LYS A 133 -10.26 -38.65 50.08
C LYS A 133 -11.33 -38.55 51.17
N HIS A 134 -12.38 -37.77 50.93
CA HIS A 134 -13.47 -37.62 51.92
C HIS A 134 -14.22 -38.92 52.17
N LYS A 135 -14.41 -39.77 51.14
CA LYS A 135 -14.99 -41.11 51.33
C LYS A 135 -14.11 -42.02 52.19
N ILE A 136 -12.79 -41.90 52.07
CA ILE A 136 -11.83 -42.67 52.88
C ILE A 136 -11.88 -42.20 54.34
N GLU A 137 -11.92 -40.89 54.58
CA GLU A 137 -12.03 -40.32 55.93
C GLU A 137 -13.35 -40.72 56.64
N ILE A 138 -14.48 -40.70 55.92
CA ILE A 138 -15.78 -41.10 56.50
C ILE A 138 -15.83 -42.62 56.77
N ALA A 139 -15.18 -43.43 55.93
CA ALA A 139 -15.07 -44.88 56.18
C ALA A 139 -14.22 -45.17 57.42
N GLN A 140 -13.09 -44.48 57.59
CA GLN A 140 -12.24 -44.61 58.78
C GLN A 140 -12.92 -44.11 60.06
N ALA A 141 -13.70 -43.02 59.99
CA ALA A 141 -14.47 -42.52 61.14
C ALA A 141 -15.68 -43.39 61.51
N ARG A 142 -16.11 -44.30 60.64
CA ARG A 142 -17.20 -45.26 60.89
C ARG A 142 -16.71 -46.58 61.49
N GLU A 143 -15.42 -46.88 61.36
CA GLU A 143 -14.77 -48.09 61.90
C GLU A 143 -14.09 -47.86 63.27
N ALA A 144 -14.08 -46.63 63.78
CA ALA A 144 -13.63 -46.26 65.13
C ALA A 144 -14.82 -46.04 66.07
#